data_AF-A0A6U4A0U7-F1
#
_entry.id   AF-A0A6U4A0U7-F1
#
_cell.length_a   1.000
_cell.length_b   1.000
_cell.length_c   1.000
_cell.angle_alpha   90.00
_cell.angle_beta   90.00
_cell.angle_gamma   90.00
#
_symmetry.space_group_name_H-M   'P 1'
#
loop_
_entity.id
_entity.type
_entity.pdbx_description
1 polymer ?
#
loop_
_entity_poly.entity_id
_entity_poly.type
_entity_poly.pdbx_seq_one_letter_code
_entity_poly.pdbx_strand_id
1 'polypeptide(L)'
;MDAVVQFARNALCCVKDLNIFPETFLYDPSYTAHYYRFPEPLNQTTPLEALIGFTQFYAFVTCSLAGVHLMTRSGLWKLRRIHRILELRANTSSKKNGDASSANTVSEKIIDDCLSNEGESAIRSLFVGANVFSIGVSFFWLFANSFHVTSTDWIGGVQGLINALTVMEIALLPLLYYMIKDAAGSISKAGRMIDLASKLQESSGKFLAAEKGDSLNAENYGWFVEDGWSPFWSVNATGSAQEIAAEEKMLTKEIEAVQYKVESLLSEKVSAAMIESTIDRLNETSWVSKMEGYREYIYFLLNFIAFYGYLLGILVYYFDNEEFQPSYVGTMKMGLSNADADWSGNFAGDVMWTVEPVMIIASPTLLRQMNPKKAKVKTA
;
A
#
# COMPACT_ATOMS: atom_id res chain seq x y z
N MET A 1 -8.28 12.74 -1.27
CA MET A 1 -8.34 13.77 -0.21
C MET A 1 -7.15 13.63 0.72
N ASP A 2 -6.85 12.41 1.17
CA ASP A 2 -5.71 12.08 2.05
C ASP A 2 -4.37 12.65 1.59
N ALA A 3 -3.96 12.43 0.33
CA ALA A 3 -2.69 12.99 -0.19
C ALA A 3 -2.64 14.53 -0.12
N VAL A 4 -3.77 15.22 -0.33
CA VAL A 4 -3.81 16.68 -0.24
C VAL A 4 -3.67 17.15 1.21
N VAL A 5 -4.30 16.44 2.15
CA VAL A 5 -4.19 16.77 3.58
C VAL A 5 -2.79 16.43 4.10
N GLN A 6 -2.19 15.32 3.66
CA GLN A 6 -0.80 14.96 3.98
C GLN A 6 0.16 16.02 3.46
N PHE A 7 0.01 16.46 2.20
CA PHE A 7 0.79 17.56 1.64
C PHE A 7 0.66 18.82 2.48
N ALA A 8 -0.57 19.25 2.79
CA ALA A 8 -0.81 20.45 3.58
C ALA A 8 -0.18 20.35 4.97
N ARG A 9 -0.35 19.23 5.68
CA ARG A 9 0.24 18.99 7.00
C ARG A 9 1.76 19.19 6.99
N ASN A 10 2.45 18.43 6.14
CA ASN A 10 3.91 18.38 6.16
C ASN A 10 4.51 19.67 5.58
N ALA A 11 3.84 20.30 4.61
CA ALA A 11 4.25 21.62 4.10
C ALA A 11 4.11 22.71 5.17
N LEU A 12 3.05 22.69 5.99
CA LEU A 12 2.90 23.60 7.12
C LEU A 12 3.96 23.36 8.20
N CYS A 13 4.32 22.10 8.47
CA CYS A 13 5.46 21.78 9.34
C CYS A 13 6.78 22.35 8.77
N CYS A 14 7.05 22.19 7.47
CA CYS A 14 8.22 22.79 6.83
C CYS A 14 8.24 24.33 6.96
N VAL A 15 7.07 24.98 6.79
CA VAL A 15 6.93 26.43 6.99
C VAL A 15 7.27 26.81 8.44
N LYS A 16 6.78 26.04 9.42
CA LYS A 16 7.09 26.21 10.84
C LYS A 16 8.60 26.07 11.09
N ASP A 17 9.22 24.98 10.63
CA ASP A 17 10.63 24.66 10.87
C ASP A 17 11.60 25.65 10.24
N LEU A 18 11.28 26.14 9.04
CA LEU A 18 12.04 27.18 8.35
C LEU A 18 11.72 28.60 8.84
N ASN A 19 10.75 28.74 9.75
CA ASN A 19 10.27 30.01 10.26
C ASN A 19 9.90 31.00 9.13
N ILE A 20 9.17 30.52 8.12
CA ILE A 20 8.82 31.33 6.94
C ILE A 20 7.66 32.27 7.31
N PHE A 21 7.89 33.58 7.14
CA PHE A 21 6.94 34.65 7.48
C PHE A 21 6.68 34.85 8.99
N PRO A 22 7.74 35.02 9.81
CA PRO A 22 7.63 35.08 11.27
C PRO A 22 6.79 36.27 11.76
N GLU A 23 6.79 37.37 11.01
CA GLU A 23 6.08 38.61 11.34
C GLU A 23 4.58 38.56 11.05
N THR A 24 4.05 37.43 10.59
CA THR A 24 2.64 37.28 10.23
C THR A 24 1.80 36.74 11.38
N PHE A 25 0.48 36.88 11.25
CA PHE A 25 -0.48 36.35 12.22
C PHE A 25 -0.34 34.84 12.45
N LEU A 26 0.32 34.10 11.54
CA LEU A 26 0.51 32.65 11.65
C LEU A 26 1.31 32.24 12.88
N TYR A 27 2.20 33.11 13.39
CA TYR A 27 3.06 32.86 14.55
C TYR A 27 2.61 33.59 15.82
N ASP A 28 1.54 34.39 15.75
CA ASP A 28 1.05 35.18 16.89
C ASP A 28 -0.12 34.46 17.58
N PRO A 29 0.07 33.93 18.80
CA PRO A 29 -0.98 33.21 19.53
C PRO A 29 -2.15 34.11 19.95
N SER A 30 -1.97 35.43 19.96
CA SER A 30 -3.06 36.36 20.30
C SER A 30 -4.22 36.31 19.31
N TYR A 31 -3.95 35.95 18.04
CA TYR A 31 -4.99 35.77 17.02
C TYR A 31 -5.86 34.55 17.31
N THR A 32 -5.28 33.44 17.79
CA THR A 32 -6.05 32.27 18.22
C THR A 32 -6.86 32.57 19.48
N ALA A 33 -6.23 33.25 20.45
CA ALA A 33 -6.85 33.62 21.72
C ALA A 33 -7.95 34.70 21.60
N HIS A 34 -8.02 35.42 20.47
CA HIS A 34 -9.06 36.42 20.22
C HIS A 34 -10.48 35.81 20.19
N TYR A 35 -10.61 34.60 19.66
CA TYR A 35 -11.91 33.94 19.47
C TYR A 35 -12.39 33.16 20.69
N TYR A 36 -11.46 32.71 21.55
CA TYR A 36 -11.79 31.92 22.73
C TYR A 36 -10.71 32.09 23.81
N ARG A 37 -11.13 32.19 25.08
CA ARG A 37 -10.20 32.18 26.21
C ARG A 37 -9.79 30.75 26.54
N PHE A 38 -8.73 30.30 25.89
CA PHE A 38 -8.14 29.00 26.18
C PHE A 38 -7.45 28.99 27.55
N PRO A 39 -7.53 27.88 28.31
CA PRO A 39 -6.70 27.70 29.50
C PRO A 39 -5.21 27.57 29.10
N GLU A 40 -4.31 27.85 30.03
CA GLU A 40 -2.89 27.51 29.85
C GLU A 40 -2.71 25.98 29.81
N PRO A 41 -1.90 25.41 28.90
CA PRO A 41 -1.02 26.06 27.91
C PRO A 41 -1.64 26.30 26.52
N LEU A 42 -2.91 25.96 26.30
CA LEU A 42 -3.56 26.08 24.97
C LEU A 42 -3.58 27.52 24.44
N ASN A 43 -3.55 28.52 25.33
CA ASN A 43 -3.44 29.93 24.97
C ASN A 43 -2.15 30.31 24.22
N GLN A 44 -1.16 29.42 24.17
CA GLN A 44 0.09 29.59 23.41
C GLN A 44 -0.02 29.08 21.96
N THR A 45 -1.14 28.44 21.59
CA THR A 45 -1.32 27.85 20.25
C THR A 45 -1.40 28.93 19.18
N THR A 46 -0.47 28.91 18.24
CA THR A 46 -0.49 29.82 17.09
C THR A 46 -1.48 29.36 16.01
N PRO A 47 -1.96 30.24 15.11
CA PRO A 47 -2.81 29.81 14.00
C PRO A 47 -2.16 28.75 13.10
N LEU A 48 -0.84 28.82 12.89
CA LEU A 48 -0.10 27.79 12.14
C LEU A 48 -0.19 26.42 12.82
N GLU A 49 0.05 26.38 14.14
CA GLU A 49 -0.03 25.14 14.92
C GLU A 49 -1.46 24.59 14.96
N ALA A 50 -2.48 25.44 15.06
CA ALA A 50 -3.87 25.00 14.97
C ALA A 50 -4.18 24.33 13.62
N LEU A 51 -3.69 24.89 12.50
CA LEU A 51 -3.85 24.29 11.17
C LEU A 51 -3.13 22.94 11.07
N ILE A 52 -1.88 22.86 11.54
CA ILE A 52 -1.12 21.59 11.63
C ILE A 52 -1.92 20.58 12.45
N GLY A 53 -2.41 20.98 13.62
CA GLY A 53 -3.25 20.17 14.51
C GLY A 53 -4.48 19.61 13.80
N PHE A 54 -5.27 20.42 13.10
CA PHE A 54 -6.44 19.91 12.37
C PHE A 54 -6.08 18.87 11.30
N THR A 55 -4.98 19.05 10.59
CA THR A 55 -4.52 18.07 9.60
C THR A 55 -3.97 16.79 10.25
N GLN A 56 -3.35 16.87 11.44
CA GLN A 56 -2.97 15.71 12.23
C GLN A 56 -4.19 14.96 12.78
N PHE A 57 -5.23 15.67 13.23
CA PHE A 57 -6.48 15.05 13.66
C PHE A 57 -7.19 14.34 12.52
N TYR A 58 -7.17 14.92 11.32
CA TYR A 58 -7.65 14.24 10.12
C TYR A 58 -6.90 12.93 9.89
N ALA A 59 -5.57 12.95 9.95
CA ALA A 59 -4.74 11.74 9.82
C ALA A 59 -5.05 10.71 10.91
N PHE A 60 -5.27 11.14 12.15
CA PHE A 60 -5.73 10.25 13.23
C PHE A 60 -7.01 9.51 12.83
N VAL A 61 -8.04 10.22 12.38
CA VAL A 61 -9.31 9.61 12.00
C VAL A 61 -9.15 8.71 10.78
N THR A 62 -8.57 9.21 9.68
CA THR A 62 -8.54 8.48 8.41
C THR A 62 -7.60 7.30 8.44
N CYS A 63 -6.38 7.42 9.00
CA CYS A 63 -5.46 6.29 9.11
C CYS A 63 -6.00 5.22 10.07
N SER A 64 -6.61 5.61 11.20
CA SER A 64 -7.22 4.63 12.12
C SER A 64 -8.35 3.86 11.45
N LEU A 65 -9.25 4.55 10.73
CA LEU A 65 -10.33 3.90 10.00
C LEU A 65 -9.82 3.02 8.85
N ALA A 66 -8.78 3.46 8.12
CA ALA A 66 -8.15 2.67 7.08
C ALA A 66 -7.52 1.38 7.65
N GLY A 67 -6.82 1.48 8.78
CA GLY A 67 -6.26 0.33 9.49
C GLY A 67 -7.34 -0.66 9.92
N VAL A 68 -8.43 -0.19 10.53
CA VAL A 68 -9.59 -1.03 10.89
C VAL A 68 -10.22 -1.67 9.66
N HIS A 69 -10.36 -0.93 8.56
CA HIS A 69 -10.93 -1.47 7.32
C HIS A 69 -10.07 -2.59 6.74
N LEU A 70 -8.74 -2.40 6.70
CA LEU A 70 -7.79 -3.41 6.23
C LEU A 70 -7.82 -4.66 7.11
N MET A 71 -7.84 -4.49 8.43
CA MET A 71 -7.93 -5.61 9.36
C MET A 71 -9.24 -6.38 9.21
N THR A 72 -10.36 -5.67 9.11
CA THR A 72 -11.67 -6.30 9.10
C THR A 72 -12.05 -6.79 7.71
N ARG A 73 -12.31 -5.89 6.76
CA ARG A 73 -12.91 -6.20 5.46
C ARG A 73 -11.93 -6.95 4.55
N SER A 74 -10.72 -6.43 4.40
CA SER A 74 -9.70 -7.02 3.53
C SER A 74 -8.98 -8.21 4.18
N GLY A 75 -8.98 -8.27 5.51
CA GLY A 75 -8.31 -9.30 6.29
C GLY A 75 -9.25 -10.39 6.81
N LEU A 76 -9.84 -10.17 7.97
CA LEU A 76 -10.61 -11.17 8.71
C LEU A 76 -11.79 -11.74 7.92
N TRP A 77 -12.61 -10.88 7.32
CA TRP A 77 -13.79 -11.30 6.57
C TRP A 77 -13.42 -12.08 5.31
N LYS A 78 -12.36 -11.63 4.63
CA LYS A 78 -11.81 -12.31 3.47
C LYS A 78 -11.25 -13.69 3.80
N LEU A 79 -10.48 -13.83 4.89
CA LEU A 79 -10.00 -15.13 5.36
C LEU A 79 -11.12 -16.10 5.71
N ARG A 80 -12.15 -15.62 6.44
CA ARG A 80 -13.33 -16.44 6.74
C ARG A 80 -14.03 -16.92 5.49
N ARG A 81 -14.10 -16.08 4.45
CA ARG A 81 -14.70 -16.43 3.17
C ARG A 81 -13.88 -17.48 2.43
N ILE A 82 -12.56 -17.30 2.35
CA ILE A 82 -11.66 -18.26 1.71
C ILE A 82 -11.77 -19.63 2.39
N HIS A 83 -11.79 -19.66 3.73
CA HIS A 83 -11.99 -20.90 4.49
C HIS A 83 -13.29 -21.62 4.11
N ARG A 84 -14.42 -20.90 4.06
CA ARG A 84 -15.70 -21.48 3.65
C ARG A 84 -15.65 -22.02 2.22
N ILE A 85 -15.00 -21.31 1.30
CA ILE A 85 -14.87 -21.77 -0.09
C ILE A 85 -14.03 -23.05 -0.16
N LEU A 86 -12.94 -23.14 0.59
CA LEU A 86 -12.13 -24.35 0.68
C LEU A 86 -12.95 -25.52 1.24
N GLU A 87 -13.77 -25.30 2.27
CA GLU A 87 -14.68 -26.32 2.81
C GLU A 87 -15.72 -26.77 1.78
N LEU A 88 -16.35 -25.82 1.07
CA LEU A 88 -17.30 -26.12 -0.01
C LEU A 88 -16.64 -26.96 -1.10
N ARG A 89 -15.42 -26.60 -1.53
CA ARG A 89 -14.65 -27.37 -2.52
C ARG A 89 -14.35 -28.79 -2.04
N ALA A 90 -13.87 -28.95 -0.81
CA ALA A 90 -13.59 -30.28 -0.24
C ALA A 90 -14.85 -31.18 -0.23
N ASN A 91 -16.01 -30.58 0.07
CA ASN A 91 -17.30 -31.28 0.06
C ASN A 91 -17.81 -31.61 -1.36
N THR A 92 -17.45 -30.82 -2.38
CA THR A 92 -17.81 -31.10 -3.77
C THR A 92 -16.90 -32.15 -4.40
N SER A 93 -15.59 -32.09 -4.16
CA SER A 93 -14.61 -33.03 -4.74
C SER A 93 -14.80 -34.46 -4.25
N SER A 94 -15.21 -34.66 -2.99
CA SER A 94 -15.54 -35.99 -2.44
C SER A 94 -16.70 -36.71 -3.16
N LYS A 95 -17.49 -36.00 -3.98
CA LYS A 95 -18.66 -36.55 -4.68
C LYS A 95 -18.39 -36.94 -6.13
N LYS A 96 -17.26 -36.54 -6.74
CA LYS A 96 -16.94 -36.81 -8.16
C LYS A 96 -15.78 -37.81 -8.28
N ASN A 97 -16.10 -39.11 -8.26
CA ASN A 97 -15.16 -40.19 -8.61
C ASN A 97 -15.24 -40.51 -10.12
N GLY A 98 -14.60 -39.70 -10.97
CA GLY A 98 -14.49 -39.96 -12.40
C GLY A 98 -13.16 -39.45 -12.96
N ASP A 99 -12.71 -40.02 -14.08
CA ASP A 99 -11.46 -39.66 -14.76
C ASP A 99 -11.38 -38.14 -15.02
N ALA A 100 -10.46 -37.46 -14.33
CA ALA A 100 -10.25 -36.03 -14.49
C ALA A 100 -9.55 -35.75 -15.83
N SER A 101 -10.15 -34.89 -16.67
CA SER A 101 -9.48 -34.37 -17.87
C SER A 101 -8.29 -33.49 -17.47
N SER A 102 -7.29 -33.34 -18.35
CA SER A 102 -6.15 -32.44 -18.08
C SER A 102 -6.58 -30.99 -17.85
N ALA A 103 -7.64 -30.53 -18.52
CA ALA A 103 -8.20 -29.20 -18.31
C ALA A 103 -8.84 -29.03 -16.92
N ASN A 104 -9.47 -30.08 -16.38
CA ASN A 104 -10.00 -30.07 -15.01
C ASN A 104 -8.87 -29.94 -13.98
N THR A 105 -7.77 -30.68 -14.16
CA THR A 105 -6.63 -30.60 -13.24
C THR A 105 -5.99 -29.20 -13.26
N VAL A 106 -5.85 -28.59 -14.44
CA VAL A 106 -5.29 -27.24 -14.59
C VAL A 106 -6.24 -26.18 -14.01
N SER A 107 -7.55 -26.29 -14.23
CA SER A 107 -8.53 -25.34 -13.68
C SER A 107 -8.59 -25.42 -12.15
N GLU A 108 -8.57 -26.62 -11.57
CA GLU A 108 -8.50 -26.80 -10.11
C GLU A 108 -7.24 -26.15 -9.53
N LYS A 109 -6.07 -26.41 -10.14
CA LYS A 109 -4.80 -25.78 -9.76
C LYS A 109 -4.87 -24.25 -9.80
N ILE A 110 -5.43 -23.67 -10.87
CA ILE A 110 -5.59 -22.20 -11.00
C ILE A 110 -6.45 -21.64 -9.85
N ILE A 111 -7.53 -22.33 -9.46
CA ILE A 111 -8.41 -21.89 -8.38
C ILE A 111 -7.71 -22.05 -7.02
N ASP A 112 -6.99 -23.15 -6.79
CA ASP A 112 -6.22 -23.36 -5.56
C ASP A 112 -5.11 -22.31 -5.40
N ASP A 113 -4.35 -22.05 -6.47
CA ASP A 113 -3.33 -20.98 -6.50
C ASP A 113 -3.96 -19.62 -6.20
N CYS A 114 -5.14 -19.33 -6.78
CA CYS A 114 -5.87 -18.09 -6.52
C CYS A 114 -6.30 -17.96 -5.07
N LEU A 115 -6.94 -18.99 -4.50
CA LEU A 115 -7.39 -18.99 -3.11
C LEU A 115 -6.22 -18.86 -2.13
N SER A 116 -5.09 -19.51 -2.43
CA SER A 116 -3.86 -19.39 -1.65
C SER A 116 -3.33 -17.96 -1.68
N ASN A 117 -3.19 -17.36 -2.87
CA ASN A 117 -2.71 -15.98 -3.04
C ASN A 117 -3.64 -14.97 -2.34
N GLU A 118 -4.96 -15.16 -2.44
CA GLU A 118 -5.95 -14.32 -1.77
C GLU A 118 -5.89 -14.47 -0.23
N GLY A 119 -5.56 -15.68 0.25
CA GLY A 119 -5.35 -15.97 1.67
C GLY A 119 -4.12 -15.24 2.21
N GLU A 120 -3.00 -15.32 1.50
CA GLU A 120 -1.78 -14.58 1.84
C GLU A 120 -2.01 -13.06 1.82
N SER A 121 -2.73 -12.56 0.80
CA SER A 121 -3.10 -11.15 0.70
C SER A 121 -3.97 -10.68 1.88
N ALA A 122 -4.89 -11.53 2.34
CA ALA A 122 -5.75 -11.23 3.48
C ALA A 122 -4.97 -11.23 4.82
N ILE A 123 -4.05 -12.19 5.03
CA ILE A 123 -3.13 -12.18 6.19
C ILE A 123 -2.27 -10.93 6.18
N ARG A 124 -1.72 -10.58 5.02
CA ARG A 124 -0.96 -9.35 4.85
C ARG A 124 -1.81 -8.12 5.18
N SER A 125 -3.07 -8.07 4.74
CA SER A 125 -3.99 -6.96 5.03
C SER A 125 -4.28 -6.81 6.52
N LEU A 126 -4.41 -7.92 7.27
CA LEU A 126 -4.49 -7.88 8.74
C LEU A 126 -3.27 -7.22 9.35
N PHE A 127 -2.09 -7.68 8.94
CA PHE A 127 -0.84 -7.22 9.52
C PHE A 127 -0.53 -5.76 9.15
N VAL A 128 -0.68 -5.37 7.87
CA VAL A 128 -0.56 -3.98 7.42
C VAL A 128 -1.61 -3.11 8.11
N GLY A 129 -2.85 -3.58 8.21
CA GLY A 129 -3.93 -2.85 8.88
C GLY A 129 -3.65 -2.56 10.35
N ALA A 130 -3.05 -3.50 11.08
CA ALA A 130 -2.65 -3.29 12.47
C ALA A 130 -1.57 -2.19 12.60
N ASN A 131 -0.57 -2.18 11.72
CA ASN A 131 0.46 -1.14 11.70
C ASN A 131 -0.13 0.24 11.35
N VAL A 132 -0.96 0.31 10.31
CA VAL A 132 -1.64 1.56 9.89
C VAL A 132 -2.57 2.08 10.99
N PHE A 133 -3.26 1.20 11.72
CA PHE A 133 -4.08 1.58 12.86
C PHE A 133 -3.23 2.18 14.00
N SER A 134 -2.11 1.54 14.36
CA SER A 134 -1.20 2.05 15.38
C SER A 134 -0.61 3.43 15.03
N ILE A 135 -0.24 3.62 13.76
CA ILE A 135 0.19 4.94 13.24
C ILE A 135 -0.96 5.95 13.36
N GLY A 136 -2.17 5.56 12.94
CA GLY A 136 -3.37 6.38 13.04
C GLY A 136 -3.62 6.86 14.47
N VAL A 137 -3.66 5.96 15.44
CA VAL A 137 -3.86 6.30 16.85
C VAL A 137 -2.76 7.24 17.39
N SER A 138 -1.52 7.03 16.96
CA SER A 138 -0.38 7.85 17.41
C SER A 138 -0.47 9.32 16.97
N PHE A 139 -1.13 9.61 15.83
CA PHE A 139 -1.40 10.99 15.42
C PHE A 139 -2.24 11.79 16.42
N PHE A 140 -2.95 11.14 17.33
CA PHE A 140 -3.64 11.83 18.43
C PHE A 140 -2.67 12.63 19.31
N TRP A 141 -1.49 12.08 19.63
CA TRP A 141 -0.48 12.78 20.42
C TRP A 141 0.16 13.93 19.66
N LEU A 142 0.38 13.77 18.35
CA LEU A 142 0.84 14.87 17.50
C LEU A 142 -0.18 16.01 17.46
N PHE A 143 -1.46 15.67 17.27
CA PHE A 143 -2.55 16.64 17.36
C PHE A 143 -2.54 17.37 18.71
N ALA A 144 -2.49 16.63 19.81
CA ALA A 144 -2.47 17.22 21.14
C ALA A 144 -1.22 18.09 21.39
N ASN A 145 -0.07 17.70 20.83
CA ASN A 145 1.17 18.50 20.87
C ASN A 145 1.02 19.84 20.15
N SER A 146 0.32 19.88 19.02
CA SER A 146 0.04 21.13 18.30
C SER A 146 -0.81 22.12 19.10
N PHE A 147 -1.50 21.66 20.16
CA PHE A 147 -2.23 22.51 21.10
C PHE A 147 -1.52 22.65 22.46
N HIS A 148 -0.22 22.32 22.51
CA HIS A 148 0.62 22.36 23.71
C HIS A 148 0.13 21.49 24.89
N VAL A 149 -0.78 20.55 24.65
CA VAL A 149 -1.34 19.67 25.70
C VAL A 149 -0.26 18.76 26.28
N THR A 150 0.74 18.38 25.48
CA THR A 150 1.92 17.58 25.86
C THR A 150 2.89 18.34 26.77
N SER A 151 2.74 19.66 26.92
CA SER A 151 3.43 20.44 27.95
C SER A 151 2.84 20.20 29.35
N THR A 152 1.74 19.44 29.42
CA THR A 152 1.09 18.98 30.66
C THR A 152 1.11 17.45 30.76
N ASP A 153 0.93 16.92 31.95
CA ASP A 153 0.89 15.46 32.16
C ASP A 153 -0.45 14.81 31.79
N TRP A 154 -1.43 15.54 31.26
CA TRP A 154 -2.81 15.04 31.03
C TRP A 154 -2.87 13.81 30.12
N ILE A 155 -1.93 13.69 29.18
CA ILE A 155 -1.82 12.59 28.22
C ILE A 155 -0.43 11.94 28.23
N GLY A 156 0.28 12.06 29.35
CA GLY A 156 1.65 11.55 29.53
C GLY A 156 2.76 12.52 29.10
N GLY A 157 2.44 13.80 28.85
CA GLY A 157 3.40 14.84 28.53
C GLY A 157 4.20 14.59 27.25
N VAL A 158 5.39 15.19 27.17
CA VAL A 158 6.37 14.99 26.08
C VAL A 158 6.75 13.52 25.96
N GLN A 159 6.85 12.78 27.07
CA GLN A 159 7.15 11.35 27.05
C GLN A 159 6.06 10.56 26.30
N GLY A 160 4.79 10.91 26.49
CA GLY A 160 3.66 10.32 25.76
C GLY A 160 3.78 10.54 24.25
N LEU A 161 4.18 11.75 23.84
CA LEU A 161 4.45 12.07 22.42
C LEU A 161 5.60 11.23 21.85
N ILE A 162 6.72 11.15 22.55
CA ILE A 162 7.89 10.37 22.09
C ILE A 162 7.55 8.88 22.00
N ASN A 163 6.77 8.35 22.95
CA ASN A 163 6.29 6.98 22.88
C ASN A 163 5.37 6.77 21.66
N ALA A 164 4.49 7.73 21.35
CA ALA A 164 3.64 7.67 20.16
C ALA A 164 4.47 7.69 18.86
N LEU A 165 5.48 8.57 18.77
CA LEU A 165 6.44 8.58 17.66
C LEU A 165 7.18 7.25 17.55
N THR A 166 7.63 6.68 18.67
CA THR A 166 8.28 5.36 18.70
C THR A 166 7.37 4.26 18.17
N VAL A 167 6.08 4.26 18.53
CA VAL A 167 5.10 3.32 17.99
C VAL A 167 4.91 3.53 16.49
N MET A 168 4.87 4.77 16.00
CA MET A 168 4.80 5.07 14.57
C MET A 168 6.01 4.49 13.83
N GLU A 169 7.23 4.73 14.31
CA GLU A 169 8.46 4.23 13.70
C GLU A 169 8.50 2.69 13.67
N ILE A 170 8.16 2.04 14.78
CA ILE A 170 8.10 0.57 14.84
C ILE A 170 7.05 0.03 13.84
N ALA A 171 5.89 0.69 13.73
CA ALA A 171 4.84 0.31 12.80
C ALA A 171 5.18 0.62 11.33
N LEU A 172 6.08 1.58 11.07
CA LEU A 172 6.57 1.89 9.73
C LEU A 172 7.56 0.85 9.21
N LEU A 173 8.37 0.23 10.07
CA LEU A 173 9.37 -0.76 9.65
C LEU A 173 8.80 -1.88 8.75
N PRO A 174 7.70 -2.56 9.11
CA PRO A 174 7.12 -3.57 8.24
C PRO A 174 6.51 -2.98 6.96
N LEU A 175 6.00 -1.75 7.01
CA LEU A 175 5.45 -1.07 5.84
C LEU A 175 6.55 -0.74 4.83
N LEU A 176 7.71 -0.25 5.29
CA LEU A 176 8.90 -0.04 4.47
C LEU A 176 9.38 -1.33 3.80
N TYR A 177 9.40 -2.44 4.55
CA TYR A 177 9.71 -3.76 3.99
C TYR A 177 8.74 -4.15 2.87
N TYR A 178 7.43 -3.93 3.08
CA TYR A 178 6.42 -4.23 2.07
C TYR A 178 6.53 -3.35 0.83
N MET A 179 6.94 -2.08 0.95
CA MET A 179 7.21 -1.22 -0.20
C MET A 179 8.33 -1.81 -1.09
N ILE A 180 9.41 -2.30 -0.48
CA ILE A 180 10.49 -2.98 -1.22
C ILE A 180 9.96 -4.26 -1.89
N LYS A 181 9.20 -5.07 -1.15
CA LYS A 181 8.64 -6.33 -1.64
C LYS A 181 7.70 -6.10 -2.82
N ASP A 182 6.84 -5.09 -2.75
CA ASP A 182 5.89 -4.72 -3.80
C ASP A 182 6.59 -4.16 -5.03
N ALA A 183 7.62 -3.33 -4.83
CA ALA A 183 8.44 -2.80 -5.90
C ALA A 183 9.10 -3.94 -6.69
N ALA A 184 9.79 -4.84 -5.98
CA ALA A 184 10.43 -6.01 -6.58
C ALA A 184 9.41 -6.95 -7.25
N GLY A 185 8.26 -7.17 -6.60
CA GLY A 185 7.16 -7.98 -7.12
C GLY A 185 6.63 -7.43 -8.45
N SER A 186 6.44 -6.13 -8.56
CA SER A 186 5.93 -5.46 -9.77
C SER A 186 6.93 -5.52 -10.92
N ILE A 187 8.22 -5.33 -10.66
CA ILE A 187 9.27 -5.49 -11.68
C ILE A 187 9.38 -6.95 -12.14
N SER A 188 9.34 -7.90 -11.20
CA SER A 188 9.39 -9.33 -11.52
C SER A 188 8.17 -9.75 -12.36
N LYS A 189 6.98 -9.25 -12.01
CA LYS A 189 5.74 -9.44 -12.78
C LYS A 189 5.86 -8.92 -14.21
N ALA A 190 6.39 -7.71 -14.39
CA ALA A 190 6.67 -7.18 -15.72
C ALA A 190 7.62 -8.07 -16.52
N GLY A 191 8.67 -8.59 -15.90
CA GLY A 191 9.59 -9.55 -16.54
C GLY A 191 8.89 -10.84 -16.99
N ARG A 192 8.03 -11.42 -16.14
CA ARG A 192 7.23 -12.60 -16.48
C ARG A 192 6.25 -12.34 -17.63
N MET A 193 5.62 -11.17 -17.68
CA MET A 193 4.73 -10.79 -18.78
C MET A 193 5.47 -10.69 -20.12
N ILE A 194 6.67 -10.10 -20.13
CA ILE A 194 7.51 -9.99 -21.33
C ILE A 194 7.99 -11.37 -21.80
N ASP A 195 8.43 -12.23 -20.88
CA ASP A 195 8.82 -13.60 -21.18
C ASP A 195 7.65 -14.40 -21.79
N LEU A 196 6.46 -14.30 -21.19
CA LEU A 196 5.26 -14.95 -21.72
C LEU A 196 4.87 -14.41 -23.11
N ALA A 197 4.91 -13.09 -23.30
CA ALA A 197 4.64 -12.47 -24.60
C ALA A 197 5.61 -12.98 -25.68
N SER A 198 6.90 -13.09 -25.34
CA SER A 198 7.94 -13.60 -26.25
C SER A 198 7.69 -15.07 -26.60
N LYS A 199 7.39 -15.92 -25.62
CA LYS A 199 7.04 -17.34 -25.85
C LYS A 199 5.78 -17.53 -26.70
N LEU A 200 4.76 -16.69 -26.49
CA LEU A 200 3.55 -16.70 -27.33
C LEU A 200 3.87 -16.30 -28.77
N GLN A 201 4.75 -15.31 -28.96
CA GLN A 201 5.18 -14.87 -30.28
C GLN A 201 5.99 -15.95 -31.01
N GLU A 202 6.99 -16.54 -30.36
CA GLU A 202 7.87 -17.58 -30.94
C GLU A 202 7.11 -18.86 -31.31
N SER A 203 6.16 -19.27 -30.47
CA SER A 203 5.37 -20.48 -30.67
C SER A 203 4.17 -20.32 -31.60
N SER A 204 3.95 -19.12 -32.17
CA SER A 204 2.71 -18.77 -32.88
C SER A 204 1.45 -19.10 -32.06
N GLY A 205 1.52 -18.86 -30.74
CA GLY A 205 0.47 -19.13 -29.76
C GLY A 205 0.23 -20.60 -29.39
N LYS A 206 1.04 -21.54 -29.90
CA LYS A 206 0.93 -22.97 -29.56
C LYS A 206 1.59 -23.36 -28.25
N PHE A 207 2.28 -22.42 -27.59
CA PHE A 207 3.00 -22.64 -26.32
C PHE A 207 2.15 -23.31 -25.24
N LEU A 208 0.93 -22.80 -24.99
CA LEU A 208 0.06 -23.32 -23.92
C LEU A 208 -0.43 -24.75 -24.18
N ALA A 209 -0.75 -25.05 -25.44
CA ALA A 209 -1.16 -26.40 -25.85
C ALA A 209 0.02 -27.39 -25.78
N ALA A 210 1.22 -26.95 -26.16
CA ALA A 210 2.43 -27.77 -26.13
C ALA A 210 2.85 -28.17 -24.71
N GLU A 211 2.69 -27.27 -23.74
CA GLU A 211 2.98 -27.54 -22.32
C GLU A 211 1.80 -28.15 -21.55
N LYS A 212 0.69 -28.49 -22.24
CA LYS A 212 -0.55 -29.01 -21.62
C LYS A 212 -1.06 -28.17 -20.44
N GLY A 213 -0.76 -26.87 -20.43
CA GLY A 213 -1.15 -25.95 -19.37
C GLY A 213 -0.28 -25.98 -18.11
N ASP A 214 0.89 -26.65 -18.09
CA ASP A 214 1.77 -26.68 -16.90
C ASP A 214 2.24 -25.27 -16.48
N SER A 215 2.41 -24.36 -17.45
CA SER A 215 2.75 -22.94 -17.24
C SER A 215 1.58 -22.04 -16.86
N LEU A 216 0.34 -22.56 -16.84
CA LEU A 216 -0.81 -21.81 -16.34
C LEU A 216 -0.86 -21.88 -14.82
N ASN A 217 -0.96 -20.70 -14.22
CA ASN A 217 -1.25 -20.45 -12.82
C ASN A 217 -2.30 -19.34 -12.73
N ALA A 218 -2.77 -19.02 -11.52
CA ALA A 218 -3.77 -17.97 -11.32
C ALA A 218 -3.39 -16.61 -11.93
N GLU A 219 -2.11 -16.22 -11.83
CA GLU A 219 -1.63 -14.93 -12.31
C GLU A 219 -1.65 -14.86 -13.84
N ASN A 220 -1.03 -15.83 -14.51
CA ASN A 220 -0.95 -15.89 -15.96
C ASN A 220 -2.34 -16.09 -16.58
N TYR A 221 -3.19 -16.90 -15.96
CA TYR A 221 -4.60 -17.06 -16.36
C TYR A 221 -5.33 -15.72 -16.36
N GLY A 222 -5.14 -14.91 -15.31
CA GLY A 222 -5.70 -13.56 -15.22
C GLY A 222 -5.30 -12.65 -16.39
N TRP A 223 -4.12 -12.86 -16.97
CA TRP A 223 -3.67 -12.09 -18.14
C TRP A 223 -4.29 -12.55 -19.47
N PHE A 224 -4.95 -13.72 -19.52
CA PHE A 224 -5.68 -14.21 -20.70
C PHE A 224 -7.17 -13.88 -20.68
N VAL A 225 -7.70 -13.40 -19.55
CA VAL A 225 -9.08 -12.92 -19.41
C VAL A 225 -9.12 -11.43 -19.79
N GLU A 226 -9.96 -11.00 -20.73
CA GLU A 226 -9.93 -9.67 -21.38
C GLU A 226 -9.97 -8.49 -20.39
N ASP A 227 -10.75 -8.60 -19.31
CA ASP A 227 -10.87 -7.57 -18.26
C ASP A 227 -10.07 -7.88 -16.99
N GLY A 228 -9.19 -8.90 -17.04
CA GLY A 228 -8.60 -9.50 -15.86
C GLY A 228 -9.56 -10.47 -15.16
N TRP A 229 -9.02 -11.48 -14.49
CA TRP A 229 -9.82 -12.38 -13.70
C TRP A 229 -10.03 -11.82 -12.29
N SER A 230 -11.28 -11.53 -11.93
CA SER A 230 -11.68 -11.13 -10.58
C SER A 230 -12.78 -12.07 -10.08
N PRO A 231 -12.40 -13.22 -9.48
CA PRO A 231 -13.38 -14.20 -9.05
C PRO A 231 -14.32 -13.63 -7.99
N PHE A 232 -15.53 -14.17 -7.86
CA PHE A 232 -16.53 -13.62 -6.92
C PHE A 232 -16.03 -13.53 -5.46
N TRP A 233 -15.03 -14.34 -5.07
CA TRP A 233 -14.41 -14.32 -3.75
C TRP A 233 -13.36 -13.22 -3.51
N SER A 234 -12.89 -12.55 -4.55
CA SER A 234 -11.96 -11.41 -4.42
C SER A 234 -12.67 -10.14 -3.90
N VAL A 235 -13.99 -10.06 -4.07
CA VAL A 235 -14.82 -8.92 -3.66
C VAL A 235 -15.04 -8.94 -2.14
N ASN A 236 -14.96 -7.77 -1.50
CA ASN A 236 -15.28 -7.59 -0.08
C ASN A 236 -16.77 -7.87 0.17
N ALA A 237 -17.10 -9.08 0.62
CA ALA A 237 -18.46 -9.45 1.02
C ALA A 237 -18.72 -9.10 2.49
N THR A 238 -19.95 -8.71 2.81
CA THR A 238 -20.34 -8.32 4.18
C THR A 238 -20.66 -9.50 5.09
N GLY A 239 -20.76 -10.70 4.52
CA GLY A 239 -20.96 -11.94 5.28
C GLY A 239 -22.42 -12.18 5.67
N SER A 240 -23.38 -11.66 4.90
CA SER A 240 -24.79 -11.89 5.20
C SER A 240 -25.18 -13.36 4.95
N ALA A 241 -26.17 -13.87 5.70
CA ALA A 241 -26.60 -15.28 5.56
C ALA A 241 -27.10 -15.63 4.15
N GLN A 242 -27.69 -14.65 3.45
CA GLN A 242 -28.12 -14.78 2.05
C GLN A 242 -26.93 -14.84 1.08
N GLU A 243 -25.85 -14.11 1.36
CA GLU A 243 -24.61 -14.20 0.58
C GLU A 243 -24.00 -15.60 0.71
N ILE A 244 -23.93 -16.15 1.93
CA ILE A 244 -23.35 -17.47 2.21
C ILE A 244 -24.09 -18.59 1.46
N ALA A 245 -25.42 -18.58 1.48
CA ALA A 245 -26.23 -19.58 0.76
C ALA A 245 -26.05 -19.51 -0.77
N ALA A 246 -25.66 -18.36 -1.31
CA ALA A 246 -25.39 -18.18 -2.72
C ALA A 246 -23.93 -18.56 -3.12
N GLU A 247 -23.01 -18.70 -2.15
CA GLU A 247 -21.59 -18.99 -2.42
C GLU A 247 -21.39 -20.31 -3.17
N GLU A 248 -22.12 -21.38 -2.84
CA GLU A 248 -22.00 -22.69 -3.52
C GLU A 248 -22.36 -22.60 -5.02
N LYS A 249 -23.43 -21.85 -5.34
CA LYS A 249 -23.86 -21.64 -6.73
C LYS A 249 -22.88 -20.76 -7.49
N MET A 250 -22.33 -19.73 -6.84
CA MET A 250 -21.32 -18.85 -7.45
C MET A 250 -20.01 -19.61 -7.69
N LEU A 251 -19.59 -20.45 -6.73
CA LEU A 251 -18.41 -21.30 -6.85
C LEU A 251 -18.51 -22.26 -8.03
N THR A 252 -19.63 -22.97 -8.15
CA THR A 252 -19.86 -23.89 -9.29
C THR A 252 -19.76 -23.15 -10.63
N LYS A 253 -20.40 -21.97 -10.74
CA LYS A 253 -20.33 -21.15 -11.95
C LYS A 253 -18.92 -20.66 -12.27
N GLU A 254 -18.16 -20.27 -11.26
CA GLU A 254 -16.78 -19.80 -11.43
C GLU A 254 -15.88 -20.96 -11.89
N ILE A 255 -16.01 -22.15 -11.29
CA ILE A 255 -15.28 -23.35 -11.70
C ILE A 255 -15.57 -23.67 -13.17
N GLU A 256 -16.85 -23.69 -13.56
CA GLU A 256 -17.26 -23.95 -14.94
C GLU A 256 -16.71 -22.89 -15.92
N ALA A 257 -16.71 -21.61 -15.52
CA ALA A 257 -16.17 -20.53 -16.34
C ALA A 257 -14.65 -20.65 -16.54
N VAL A 258 -13.90 -20.94 -15.47
CA VAL A 258 -12.46 -21.17 -15.53
C VAL A 258 -12.15 -22.40 -16.38
N GLN A 259 -12.86 -23.51 -16.17
CA GLN A 259 -12.67 -24.72 -16.95
C GLN A 259 -12.91 -24.48 -18.45
N TYR A 260 -14.03 -23.85 -18.81
CA TYR A 260 -14.35 -23.53 -20.20
C TYR A 260 -13.26 -22.66 -20.85
N LYS A 261 -12.75 -21.66 -20.13
CA LYS A 261 -11.70 -20.78 -20.65
C LYS A 261 -10.36 -21.52 -20.79
N VAL A 262 -9.99 -22.37 -19.83
CA VAL A 262 -8.79 -23.21 -19.91
C VAL A 262 -8.88 -24.16 -21.10
N GLU A 263 -10.02 -24.83 -21.31
CA GLU A 263 -10.24 -25.69 -22.49
C GLU A 263 -10.08 -24.91 -23.80
N SER A 264 -10.60 -23.67 -23.85
CA SER A 264 -10.41 -22.78 -25.00
C SER A 264 -8.95 -22.42 -25.24
N LEU A 265 -8.18 -22.12 -24.18
CA LEU A 265 -6.76 -21.75 -24.28
C LEU A 265 -5.85 -22.93 -24.64
N LEU A 266 -6.21 -24.15 -24.23
CA LEU A 266 -5.48 -25.37 -24.56
C LEU A 266 -5.86 -25.94 -25.93
N SER A 267 -6.94 -25.45 -26.55
CA SER A 267 -7.33 -25.88 -27.89
C SER A 267 -6.38 -25.34 -28.96
N GLU A 268 -6.05 -26.13 -29.99
CA GLU A 268 -5.19 -25.71 -31.10
C GLU A 268 -5.81 -24.61 -31.99
N LYS A 269 -7.04 -24.18 -31.72
CA LYS A 269 -7.84 -23.26 -32.55
C LYS A 269 -7.86 -21.82 -32.03
N VAL A 270 -6.90 -21.41 -31.23
CA VAL A 270 -6.80 -19.99 -30.82
C VAL A 270 -6.48 -19.13 -32.04
N SER A 271 -7.32 -18.12 -32.32
CA SER A 271 -7.12 -17.25 -33.48
C SER A 271 -5.84 -16.41 -33.33
N ALA A 272 -5.11 -16.23 -34.43
CA ALA A 272 -3.90 -15.39 -34.46
C ALA A 272 -4.16 -13.96 -33.95
N ALA A 273 -5.34 -13.40 -34.25
CA ALA A 273 -5.77 -12.09 -33.78
C ALA A 273 -5.90 -12.01 -32.25
N MET A 274 -6.36 -13.08 -31.59
CA MET A 274 -6.44 -13.15 -30.12
C MET A 274 -5.04 -13.25 -29.48
N ILE A 275 -4.12 -13.96 -30.13
CA ILE A 275 -2.73 -14.08 -29.65
C ILE A 275 -2.03 -12.73 -29.77
N GLU A 276 -2.16 -12.05 -30.91
CA GLU A 276 -1.60 -10.73 -31.14
C GLU A 276 -2.15 -9.69 -30.16
N SER A 277 -3.47 -9.66 -29.93
CA SER A 277 -4.08 -8.76 -28.95
C SER A 277 -3.61 -9.05 -27.51
N THR A 278 -3.40 -10.31 -27.17
CA THR A 278 -2.89 -10.72 -25.86
C THR A 278 -1.44 -10.28 -25.67
N ILE A 279 -0.58 -10.48 -26.68
CA ILE A 279 0.82 -10.04 -26.66
C ILE A 279 0.91 -8.52 -26.49
N ASP A 280 0.12 -7.77 -27.25
CA ASP A 280 0.07 -6.30 -27.15
C ASP A 280 -0.32 -5.84 -25.75
N ARG A 281 -1.34 -6.47 -25.17
CA ARG A 281 -1.78 -6.17 -23.80
C ARG A 281 -0.76 -6.56 -22.74
N LEU A 282 -0.09 -7.70 -22.88
CA LEU A 282 0.99 -8.12 -21.99
C LEU A 282 2.14 -7.11 -22.02
N ASN A 283 2.54 -6.66 -23.21
CA ASN A 283 3.59 -5.66 -23.36
C ASN A 283 3.20 -4.33 -22.73
N GLU A 284 1.98 -3.82 -22.99
CA GLU A 284 1.50 -2.58 -22.38
C GLU A 284 1.42 -2.69 -20.85
N THR A 285 0.84 -3.79 -20.34
CA THR A 285 0.67 -4.02 -18.89
C THR A 285 2.01 -4.23 -18.19
N SER A 286 2.97 -4.89 -18.85
CA SER A 286 4.32 -5.08 -18.33
C SER A 286 5.04 -3.74 -18.13
N TRP A 287 4.86 -2.81 -19.08
CA TRP A 287 5.43 -1.48 -18.98
C TRP A 287 4.85 -0.72 -17.78
N VAL A 288 3.52 -0.75 -17.62
CA VAL A 288 2.84 -0.14 -16.47
C VAL A 288 3.34 -0.76 -15.15
N SER A 289 3.37 -2.08 -15.05
CA SER A 289 3.79 -2.78 -13.83
C SER A 289 5.26 -2.51 -13.48
N LYS A 290 6.14 -2.40 -14.49
CA LYS A 290 7.54 -2.01 -14.29
C LYS A 290 7.66 -0.60 -13.70
N MET A 291 6.87 0.33 -14.24
CA MET A 291 6.87 1.72 -13.79
C MET A 291 6.26 1.88 -12.39
N GLU A 292 5.21 1.11 -12.06
CA GLU A 292 4.70 1.00 -10.69
C GLU A 292 5.80 0.53 -9.74
N GLY A 293 6.57 -0.50 -10.12
CA GLY A 293 7.70 -0.96 -9.33
C GLY A 293 8.75 0.12 -9.05
N TYR A 294 9.12 0.92 -10.05
CA TYR A 294 10.04 2.05 -9.83
C TYR A 294 9.45 3.13 -8.93
N ARG A 295 8.16 3.41 -9.07
CA ARG A 295 7.44 4.36 -8.21
C ARG A 295 7.46 3.90 -6.75
N GLU A 296 7.19 2.62 -6.49
CA GLU A 296 7.23 2.06 -5.13
C GLU A 296 8.65 2.14 -4.51
N TYR A 297 9.72 1.97 -5.29
CA TYR A 297 11.09 2.21 -4.79
C TYR A 297 11.36 3.67 -4.42
N ILE A 298 10.80 4.62 -5.18
CA ILE A 298 10.89 6.04 -4.84
C ILE A 298 10.13 6.31 -3.54
N TYR A 299 8.93 5.76 -3.38
CA TYR A 299 8.17 5.88 -2.13
C TYR A 299 8.91 5.28 -0.94
N PHE A 300 9.54 4.11 -1.12
CA PHE A 300 10.42 3.53 -0.11
C PHE A 300 11.54 4.51 0.28
N LEU A 301 12.25 5.09 -0.69
CA LEU A 301 13.35 6.01 -0.39
C LEU A 301 12.88 7.24 0.39
N LEU A 302 11.77 7.86 -0.03
CA LEU A 302 11.19 9.02 0.66
C LEU A 302 10.79 8.66 2.10
N ASN A 303 10.06 7.56 2.28
CA ASN A 303 9.61 7.11 3.60
C ASN A 303 10.76 6.63 4.48
N PHE A 304 11.83 6.07 3.90
CA PHE A 304 13.02 5.65 4.65
C PHE A 304 13.79 6.86 5.19
N ILE A 305 13.94 7.91 4.39
CA ILE A 305 14.56 9.16 4.85
C ILE A 305 13.70 9.80 5.94
N ALA A 306 12.37 9.80 5.78
CA ALA A 306 11.47 10.34 6.81
C ALA A 306 11.53 9.55 8.11
N PHE A 307 11.42 8.22 8.04
CA PHE A 307 11.63 7.29 9.16
C PHE A 307 12.94 7.61 9.90
N TYR A 308 14.05 7.73 9.17
CA TYR A 308 15.34 8.02 9.77
C TYR A 308 15.38 9.41 10.40
N GLY A 309 14.76 10.41 9.78
CA GLY A 309 14.65 11.77 10.32
C GLY A 309 13.95 11.82 11.68
N TYR A 310 12.76 11.24 11.80
CA TYR A 310 12.02 11.21 13.08
C TYR A 310 12.68 10.28 14.12
N LEU A 311 13.37 9.22 13.68
CA LEU A 311 14.18 8.40 14.56
C LEU A 311 15.27 9.22 15.28
N LEU A 312 15.86 10.23 14.63
CA LEU A 312 16.85 11.09 15.28
C LEU A 312 16.24 11.86 16.46
N GLY A 313 15.03 12.40 16.33
CA GLY A 313 14.35 13.09 17.44
C GLY A 313 14.08 12.15 18.64
N ILE A 314 13.69 10.90 18.37
CA ILE A 314 13.51 9.88 19.41
C ILE A 314 14.85 9.56 20.11
N LEU A 315 15.92 9.39 19.34
CA LEU A 315 17.25 9.11 19.88
C LEU A 315 17.76 10.27 20.73
N VAL A 316 17.62 11.51 20.24
CA VAL A 316 18.02 12.72 20.95
C VAL A 316 17.25 12.85 22.27
N TYR A 317 15.97 12.51 22.30
CA TYR A 317 15.18 12.52 23.54
C TYR A 317 15.68 11.51 24.58
N TYR A 318 15.93 10.26 24.19
CA TYR A 318 16.38 9.22 25.14
C TYR A 318 17.86 9.33 25.52
N PHE A 319 18.66 9.99 24.70
CA PHE A 319 20.07 10.26 24.94
C PHE A 319 20.34 11.76 24.96
N ASP A 320 19.65 12.48 25.84
CA ASP A 320 19.71 13.94 25.96
C ASP A 320 21.13 14.46 26.28
N ASN A 321 21.89 13.70 27.08
CA ASN A 321 23.24 14.06 27.49
C ASN A 321 24.30 13.53 26.51
N GLU A 322 24.80 14.42 25.65
CA GLU A 322 25.82 14.11 24.63
C GLU A 322 27.11 13.53 25.20
N GLU A 323 27.50 13.90 26.42
CA GLU A 323 28.76 13.42 27.03
C GLU A 323 28.71 11.93 27.39
N PHE A 324 27.51 11.41 27.68
CA PHE A 324 27.30 10.00 28.06
C PHE A 324 26.67 9.16 26.94
N GLN A 325 26.59 9.71 25.73
CA GLN A 325 26.05 8.99 24.58
C GLN A 325 26.94 7.81 24.19
N PRO A 326 26.36 6.61 23.97
CA PRO A 326 27.09 5.53 23.33
C PRO A 326 27.59 5.94 21.94
N SER A 327 28.79 5.47 21.56
CA SER A 327 29.43 5.84 20.29
C SER A 327 28.59 5.53 19.04
N TYR A 328 27.75 4.48 19.11
CA TYR A 328 26.84 4.13 18.03
C TYR A 328 25.72 5.18 17.86
N VAL A 329 25.29 5.87 18.92
CA VAL A 329 24.31 6.98 18.84
C VAL A 329 24.93 8.18 18.12
N GLY A 330 26.17 8.53 18.45
CA GLY A 330 26.91 9.56 17.71
C GLY A 330 27.06 9.23 16.22
N THR A 331 27.32 7.96 15.89
CA THR A 331 27.39 7.50 14.49
C THR A 331 26.02 7.56 13.80
N MET A 332 24.95 7.16 14.49
CA MET A 332 23.58 7.25 13.99
C MET A 332 23.12 8.70 13.78
N LYS A 333 23.65 9.68 14.53
CA LYS A 333 23.42 11.11 14.27
C LYS A 333 24.35 11.70 13.21
N MET A 334 25.20 10.88 12.57
CA MET A 334 26.25 11.34 11.65
C MET A 334 27.22 12.36 12.26
N GLY A 335 27.44 12.30 13.58
CA GLY A 335 28.30 13.24 14.31
C GLY A 335 27.67 14.61 14.58
N LEU A 336 26.37 14.80 14.31
CA LEU A 336 25.65 16.02 14.65
C LEU A 336 25.40 16.16 16.16
N SER A 337 25.32 17.41 16.61
CA SER A 337 24.79 17.73 17.95
C SER A 337 23.34 17.26 18.06
N ASN A 338 22.82 17.12 19.28
CA ASN A 338 21.44 16.75 19.55
C ASN A 338 20.47 17.77 18.95
N ALA A 339 20.74 19.06 19.09
CA ALA A 339 19.90 20.11 18.52
C ALA A 339 19.89 20.06 16.98
N ASP A 340 21.06 19.88 16.35
CA ASP A 340 21.15 19.82 14.90
C ASP A 340 20.53 18.52 14.35
N ALA A 341 20.70 17.39 15.03
CA ALA A 341 20.14 16.11 14.63
C ALA A 341 18.60 16.10 14.74
N ASP A 342 18.05 16.68 15.82
CA ASP A 342 16.61 16.82 16.00
C ASP A 342 16.00 17.72 14.92
N TRP A 343 16.56 18.92 14.73
CA TRP A 343 16.06 19.86 13.73
C TRP A 343 16.20 19.33 12.30
N SER A 344 17.40 18.85 11.92
CA SER A 344 17.64 18.35 10.56
C SER A 344 16.87 17.06 10.26
N GLY A 345 16.70 16.20 11.26
CA GLY A 345 15.90 14.99 11.17
C GLY A 345 14.42 15.30 10.95
N ASN A 346 13.84 16.17 11.79
CA ASN A 346 12.44 16.57 11.66
C ASN A 346 12.19 17.24 10.30
N PHE A 347 13.04 18.20 9.92
CA PHE A 347 12.91 18.90 8.65
C PHE A 347 13.03 17.96 7.45
N ALA A 348 14.01 17.04 7.45
CA ALA A 348 14.15 16.06 6.38
C ALA A 348 12.91 15.18 6.26
N GLY A 349 12.34 14.74 7.39
CA GLY A 349 11.11 13.95 7.41
C GLY A 349 9.90 14.70 6.86
N ASP A 350 9.68 15.92 7.33
CA ASP A 350 8.60 16.78 6.84
C ASP A 350 8.72 17.06 5.34
N VAL A 351 9.94 17.32 4.83
CA VAL A 351 10.16 17.53 3.38
C VAL A 351 9.84 16.26 2.59
N MET A 352 10.35 15.10 2.99
CA MET A 352 10.11 13.85 2.24
C MET A 352 8.64 13.46 2.22
N TRP A 353 7.94 13.58 3.35
CA TRP A 353 6.50 13.36 3.40
C TRP A 353 5.67 14.49 2.77
N THR A 354 6.28 15.63 2.45
CA THR A 354 5.67 16.67 1.59
C THR A 354 5.81 16.30 0.10
N VAL A 355 6.96 15.78 -0.31
CA VAL A 355 7.24 15.39 -1.71
C VAL A 355 6.42 14.18 -2.14
N GLU A 356 6.24 13.19 -1.27
CA GLU A 356 5.53 11.95 -1.60
C GLU A 356 4.09 12.18 -2.12
N PRO A 357 3.21 12.96 -1.47
CA PRO A 357 1.88 13.25 -1.99
C PRO A 357 1.86 13.91 -3.37
N VAL A 358 2.84 14.79 -3.66
CA VAL A 358 2.98 15.42 -4.97
C VAL A 358 3.27 14.37 -6.03
N MET A 359 4.14 13.41 -5.72
CA MET A 359 4.44 12.27 -6.60
C MET A 359 3.21 11.39 -6.81
N ILE A 360 2.43 11.09 -5.76
CA ILE A 360 1.19 10.31 -5.87
C ILE A 360 0.22 10.99 -6.85
N ILE A 361 -0.02 12.29 -6.69
CA ILE A 361 -0.95 13.06 -7.52
C ILE A 361 -0.43 13.21 -8.96
N ALA A 362 0.87 13.42 -9.15
CA ALA A 362 1.47 13.60 -10.48
C ALA A 362 1.67 12.29 -11.25
N SER A 363 1.81 11.16 -10.55
CA SER A 363 2.21 9.88 -11.16
C SER A 363 1.35 9.42 -12.33
N PRO A 364 -0.01 9.49 -12.32
CA PRO A 364 -0.80 8.99 -13.45
C PRO A 364 -0.52 9.76 -14.74
N THR A 365 -0.31 11.08 -14.62
CA THR A 365 0.01 11.96 -15.74
C THR A 365 1.40 11.68 -16.28
N LEU A 366 2.39 11.52 -15.40
CA LEU A 366 3.77 11.20 -15.79
C LEU A 366 3.86 9.84 -16.48
N LEU A 367 3.22 8.81 -15.92
CA LEU A 367 3.17 7.48 -16.52
C LEU A 367 2.52 7.51 -17.90
N ARG A 368 1.40 8.23 -18.06
CA ARG A 368 0.77 8.35 -19.38
C ARG A 368 1.67 9.01 -20.43
N GLN A 369 2.51 9.95 -20.03
CA GLN A 369 3.45 10.63 -20.94
C GLN A 369 4.66 9.76 -21.30
N MET A 370 5.09 8.88 -20.38
CA MET A 370 6.24 8.01 -20.58
C MET A 370 5.91 6.72 -21.36
N ASN A 371 4.62 6.40 -21.54
CA ASN A 371 4.22 5.20 -22.28
C ASN A 371 4.75 5.28 -23.73
N PRO A 372 5.58 4.31 -24.19
CA PRO A 372 6.08 4.30 -25.55
C PRO A 372 4.90 4.28 -26.53
N LYS A 373 4.67 5.41 -27.22
CA LYS A 373 3.64 5.48 -28.26
C LYS A 373 3.94 4.38 -29.29
N LYS A 374 2.96 3.50 -29.55
CA LYS A 374 3.05 2.53 -30.66
C LYS A 374 3.47 3.32 -31.90
N ALA A 375 4.65 3.02 -32.45
CA ALA A 375 5.08 3.59 -33.71
C ALA A 375 3.99 3.24 -34.72
N LYS A 376 3.31 4.25 -35.28
CA LYS A 376 2.32 4.01 -36.33
C LYS A 376 3.06 3.32 -37.47
N VAL A 377 2.81 2.02 -37.64
CA VAL A 377 3.23 1.28 -38.82
C VAL A 377 2.58 2.01 -39.99
N LYS A 378 3.39 2.71 -40.79
CA LYS A 378 2.92 3.27 -42.05
C LYS A 378 2.57 2.07 -42.92
N THR A 379 1.28 1.79 -43.09
CA THR A 379 0.81 0.94 -44.17
C THR A 379 1.22 1.60 -45.49
N ALA A 380 2.13 0.95 -46.21
CA ALA A 380 2.61 1.35 -47.53
C ALA A 380 1.61 0.95 -48.60
#